data_AF-A0A510Y361-F1
#
_entry.id   AF-A0A510Y361-F1
#
_cell.length_a   1.000
_cell.length_b   1.000
_cell.length_c   1.000
_cell.angle_alpha   90.00
_cell.angle_beta   90.00
_cell.angle_gamma   90.00
#
_symmetry.space_group_name_H-M   'P 1'
#
loop_
_entity.id
_entity.type
_entity.pdbx_description
1 polymer ?
#
loop_
_entity_poly.entity_id
_entity_poly.type
_entity_poly.pdbx_seq_one_letter_code
_entity_poly.pdbx_strand_id
1 'polypeptide(L)'
;MGLLLITPAVTHWIGKYFASVIGFFGATVAANQHFMGWKKISAGSFEFKDNLLVDPFILSAFALTGIIGLTYLAVTAAKLPAKTV
;
A
#
# COMPACT_ATOMS: atom_id res chain seq x y z
N MET A 1 3.15 -5.15 6.07
CA MET A 1 3.59 -5.57 4.72
C MET A 1 5.10 -5.63 4.59
N GLY A 2 5.84 -4.52 4.78
CA GLY A 2 7.29 -4.49 4.54
C GLY A 2 8.07 -5.58 5.28
N LEU A 3 7.77 -5.79 6.57
CA LEU A 3 8.40 -6.86 7.36
C LEU A 3 8.03 -8.28 6.89
N LEU A 4 6.87 -8.47 6.26
CA LEU A 4 6.46 -9.77 5.76
C LEU A 4 7.26 -10.15 4.50
N LEU A 5 7.55 -9.18 3.63
CA LEU A 5 8.34 -9.37 2.40
C LEU A 5 9.78 -9.83 2.65
N ILE A 6 10.38 -9.48 3.80
CA ILE A 6 11.75 -9.88 4.14
C ILE A 6 11.83 -11.27 4.79
N THR A 7 10.69 -11.93 5.02
CA THR A 7 10.63 -13.25 5.66
C THR A 7 10.22 -14.34 4.68
N PRO A 8 10.65 -15.60 4.90
CA PRO A 8 10.19 -16.73 4.09
C PRO A 8 8.66 -16.93 4.11
N ALA A 9 7.97 -16.37 5.12
CA ALA A 9 6.53 -16.48 5.31
C ALA A 9 5.73 -15.93 4.12
N VAL A 10 6.27 -14.96 3.36
CA VAL A 10 5.60 -14.42 2.16
C VAL A 10 5.44 -15.43 1.03
N THR A 11 6.27 -16.49 1.02
CA THR A 11 6.15 -17.57 0.04
C THR A 11 5.06 -18.59 0.39
N HIS A 12 4.64 -18.62 1.66
CA HIS A 12 3.57 -19.49 2.14
C HIS A 12 2.21 -18.85 1.88
N TRP A 13 1.20 -19.65 1.51
CA TRP A 13 -0.13 -19.14 1.16
C TRP A 13 -0.79 -18.36 2.32
N ILE A 14 -0.54 -18.76 3.57
CA ILE A 14 -1.02 -18.04 4.76
C ILE A 14 -0.44 -16.62 4.81
N GLY A 15 0.87 -16.49 4.57
CA GLY A 15 1.52 -15.17 4.53
C GLY A 15 0.98 -14.30 3.41
N LYS A 16 0.70 -14.89 2.23
CA LYS A 16 0.04 -14.21 1.12
C LYS A 16 -1.38 -13.77 1.46
N TYR A 17 -2.15 -14.62 2.16
CA TYR A 17 -3.50 -14.29 2.58
C TYR A 17 -3.52 -13.11 3.56
N PHE A 18 -2.67 -13.12 4.59
CA PHE A 18 -2.51 -11.98 5.49
C PHE A 18 -2.02 -10.73 4.75
N ALA A 19 -1.15 -10.91 3.75
CA ALA A 19 -0.71 -9.83 2.88
C ALA A 19 -1.89 -9.18 2.13
N SER A 20 -2.79 -10.00 1.57
CA SER A 20 -3.99 -9.52 0.90
C SER A 20 -4.96 -8.81 1.84
N VAL A 21 -5.23 -9.37 3.02
CA VAL A 21 -6.18 -8.79 3.99
C VAL A 21 -5.71 -7.41 4.48
N ILE A 22 -4.47 -7.31 4.97
CA ILE A 22 -3.93 -6.04 5.46
C ILE A 22 -3.73 -5.06 4.29
N GLY A 23 -3.36 -5.56 3.11
CA GLY A 23 -3.22 -4.74 1.89
C GLY A 23 -4.55 -4.12 1.48
N PHE A 24 -5.62 -4.90 1.50
CA PHE A 24 -6.98 -4.44 1.24
C PHE A 24 -7.41 -3.35 2.23
N PHE A 25 -7.30 -3.60 3.54
CA PHE A 25 -7.66 -2.59 4.55
C PHE A 25 -6.85 -1.29 4.39
N GLY A 26 -5.54 -1.41 4.18
CA GLY A 26 -4.67 -0.25 3.96
C GLY A 26 -5.07 0.54 2.71
N ALA A 27 -5.33 -0.15 1.60
CA ALA A 27 -5.74 0.47 0.34
C ALA A 27 -7.10 1.17 0.48
N THR A 28 -8.07 0.57 1.19
CA THR A 28 -9.36 1.21 1.46
C THR A 28 -9.21 2.51 2.24
N VAL A 29 -8.40 2.51 3.31
CA VAL A 29 -8.16 3.73 4.11
C VAL A 29 -7.45 4.80 3.28
N ALA A 30 -6.39 4.44 2.55
CA ALA A 30 -5.65 5.37 1.71
C ALA A 30 -6.50 5.93 0.57
N ALA A 31 -7.32 5.10 -0.09
CA ALA A 31 -8.25 5.53 -1.12
C ALA A 31 -9.30 6.49 -0.55
N ASN A 32 -9.91 6.19 0.60
CA ASN A 32 -10.86 7.08 1.26
C ASN A 32 -10.22 8.44 1.58
N GLN A 33 -9.00 8.46 2.12
CA GLN A 33 -8.25 9.70 2.39
C GLN A 33 -7.95 10.47 1.10
N HIS A 34 -7.55 9.78 0.04
CA HIS A 34 -7.26 10.41 -1.24
C HIS A 34 -8.52 11.00 -1.89
N PHE A 35 -9.65 10.28 -1.83
CA PHE A 35 -10.95 10.76 -2.32
C PHE A 35 -11.51 11.92 -1.50
N MET A 36 -11.18 12.06 -0.22
CA MET A 36 -11.48 13.28 0.54
C MET A 36 -10.78 14.51 -0.06
N GLY A 37 -9.55 14.36 -0.55
CA GLY A 37 -8.86 15.42 -1.29
C GLY A 37 -9.57 15.75 -2.59
N TRP A 38 -9.92 14.73 -3.40
CA TRP A 38 -10.73 14.93 -4.61
C TRP A 38 -12.07 15.62 -4.34
N LYS A 39 -12.75 15.26 -3.25
CA LYS A 39 -13.99 15.93 -2.82
C LYS A 39 -13.78 17.43 -2.58
N LYS A 40 -12.66 17.82 -1.94
CA LYS A 40 -12.31 19.23 -1.74
C LYS A 40 -11.98 19.93 -3.06
N ILE A 41 -11.28 19.24 -3.98
CA ILE A 41 -10.96 19.77 -5.32
C ILE A 41 -12.26 20.08 -6.06
N SER A 42 -13.20 19.14 -6.10
CA SER A 42 -14.50 19.33 -6.73
C SER A 42 -15.36 20.41 -6.06
N ALA A 43 -15.18 20.64 -4.76
CA ALA A 43 -15.87 21.69 -4.01
C ALA A 43 -15.21 23.08 -4.15
N GLY A 44 -14.08 23.20 -4.85
CA GLY A 44 -13.33 24.46 -4.97
C GLY A 44 -12.70 24.96 -3.67
N SER A 45 -12.66 24.13 -2.62
CA SER A 45 -12.07 24.45 -1.30
C SER A 45 -10.75 23.72 -1.05
N PHE A 46 -10.13 23.20 -2.11
CA PHE A 46 -8.86 22.51 -2.01
C PHE A 46 -7.72 23.52 -1.95
N GLU A 47 -6.90 23.39 -0.92
CA GLU A 47 -5.65 24.09 -0.77
C GLU A 47 -4.60 23.08 -0.31
N PHE A 48 -3.42 23.15 -0.92
CA PHE A 48 -2.27 22.41 -0.43
C PHE A 48 -1.79 23.02 0.89
N LYS A 49 -1.25 22.18 1.76
CA LYS A 49 -0.48 22.68 2.90
C LYS A 49 0.80 23.38 2.46
N ASP A 50 1.23 24.38 3.24
CA ASP A 50 2.54 25.06 3.07
C ASP A 50 3.70 24.07 2.98
N ASN A 51 3.66 23.02 3.82
CA ASN A 51 4.57 21.90 3.75
C ASN A 51 3.94 20.73 3.00
N LEU A 52 4.30 20.60 1.72
CA LEU A 52 3.80 19.54 0.83
C LEU A 52 4.13 18.13 1.30
N LEU A 53 5.19 17.92 2.09
CA LEU A 53 5.58 16.58 2.58
C LEU A 53 4.57 15.98 3.57
N VAL A 54 3.79 16.84 4.24
CA VAL A 54 2.76 16.43 5.20
C VAL A 54 1.35 16.75 4.70
N ASP A 55 1.22 17.05 3.40
CA ASP A 55 -0.06 17.25 2.76
C ASP A 55 -0.84 15.92 2.68
N PRO A 56 -2.06 15.83 3.24
CA PRO A 56 -2.80 14.58 3.27
C PRO A 56 -3.16 14.02 1.88
N PHE A 57 -3.33 14.87 0.88
CA PHE A 57 -3.69 14.43 -0.47
C PHE A 57 -2.49 13.77 -1.16
N ILE A 58 -1.31 14.37 -1.02
CA ILE A 58 -0.05 13.81 -1.53
C ILE A 58 0.32 12.54 -0.75
N LEU A 59 0.25 12.58 0.58
CA LEU A 59 0.62 11.45 1.43
C LEU A 59 -0.27 10.23 1.18
N SER A 60 -1.58 10.44 1.03
CA SER A 60 -2.52 9.35 0.72
C SER A 60 -2.28 8.75 -0.67
N ALA A 61 -1.87 9.54 -1.66
CA ALA A 61 -1.50 9.04 -2.99
C ALA A 61 -0.28 8.11 -2.93
N PHE A 62 0.78 8.53 -2.24
CA PHE A 62 1.97 7.71 -2.04
C PHE A 62 1.68 6.48 -1.18
N ALA A 63 0.88 6.61 -0.12
CA ALA A 63 0.47 5.50 0.71
C ALA A 63 -0.32 4.45 -0.10
N LEU A 64 -1.29 4.88 -0.91
CA LEU A 64 -2.07 3.99 -1.77
C LEU A 64 -1.16 3.24 -2.74
N THR A 65 -0.27 3.97 -3.43
CA THR A 65 0.69 3.39 -4.37
C THR A 65 1.60 2.36 -3.69
N GLY A 66 2.16 2.71 -2.54
CA GLY A 66 3.02 1.82 -1.75
C GLY A 66 2.30 0.57 -1.27
N ILE A 67 1.06 0.69 -0.77
CA ILE A 67 0.28 -0.45 -0.28
C ILE A 67 -0.05 -1.40 -1.43
N ILE A 68 -0.48 -0.90 -2.58
CA ILE A 68 -0.77 -1.73 -3.75
C ILE A 68 0.50 -2.43 -4.23
N GLY A 69 1.61 -1.69 -4.37
CA GLY A 69 2.89 -2.26 -4.80
C GLY A 69 3.40 -3.35 -3.84
N LEU A 70 3.37 -3.10 -2.54
CA LEU A 70 3.78 -4.08 -1.53
C LEU A 70 2.87 -5.31 -1.51
N THR A 71 1.56 -5.13 -1.68
CA THR A 71 0.60 -6.23 -1.75
C THR A 71 0.86 -7.09 -2.99
N TYR A 72 1.07 -6.45 -4.15
CA TYR A 72 1.41 -7.13 -5.41
C TYR A 72 2.69 -7.95 -5.26
N LEU A 73 3.75 -7.37 -4.72
CA LEU A 73 5.01 -8.08 -4.46
C LEU A 73 4.80 -9.27 -3.51
N ALA A 74 3.98 -9.11 -2.47
CA ALA A 74 3.75 -10.17 -1.50
C ALA A 74 2.99 -11.36 -2.10
N VAL A 75 1.95 -11.11 -2.92
CA VAL A 75 1.17 -12.19 -3.53
C VAL A 75 1.92 -12.89 -4.67
N THR A 76 2.78 -12.16 -5.39
CA THR A 76 3.58 -12.69 -6.50
C THR A 76 4.91 -13.30 -6.07
N ALA A 77 5.32 -13.14 -4.79
CA ALA A 77 6.55 -13.73 -4.27
C ALA A 77 6.61 -15.24 -4.53
N ALA A 78 7.64 -15.68 -5.24
CA ALA A 78 7.90 -17.08 -5.53
C ALA A 78 8.85 -17.69 -4.49
N LYS A 79 8.75 -19.01 -4.28
CA LYS A 79 9.80 -19.74 -3.57
C LYS A 79 11.07 -19.69 -4.43
N LEU A 80 12.18 -19.23 -3.86
CA LEU A 80 13.48 -19.38 -4.53
C LEU A 80 13.76 -20.88 -4.69
N PRO A 81 14.22 -21.34 -5.87
CA PRO A 81 14.59 -22.73 -6.06
C PRO A 81 15.71 -23.09 -5.08
N ALA A 82 15.61 -24.25 -4.44
CA ALA A 82 16.69 -24.76 -3.60
C ALA A 82 17.95 -24.90 -4.46
N LYS A 83 19.06 -24.33 -3.99
CA LYS A 83 20.35 -24.46 -4.66
C LYS A 83 20.74 -25.94 -4.61
N THR A 84 20.63 -26.64 -5.74
CA THR A 84 21.16 -28.00 -5.89
C THR A 84 22.68 -27.88 -5.87
N VAL A 85 23.29 -28.31 -4.76
CA VAL A 85 24.74 -28.49 -4.63
C VAL A 85 25.09 -29.90 -5.09
#